data_AF-A0A452YFQ7-F1
#
_entry.id   AF-A0A452YFQ7-F1
#
_cell.length_a   1.000
_cell.length_b   1.000
_cell.length_c   1.000
_cell.angle_alpha   90.00
_cell.angle_beta   90.00
_cell.angle_gamma   90.00
#
_symmetry.space_group_name_H-M   'P 1'
#
loop_
_entity.id
_entity.type
_entity.pdbx_description
1 polymer ?
#
loop_
_entity_poly.entity_id
_entity_poly.type
_entity_poly.pdbx_seq_one_letter_code
_entity_poly.pdbx_strand_id
1 'polypeptide(L)'
;CRMELAGSAADALLPLLFCEQELYQRLVHELLEKEQNPTVKSRLALAFHNLTSSNNLSSTLDRPNRQKFRKNLRVFLGEVSGFMQIK
;
A
#
# COMPACT_ATOMS: atom_id res chain seq x y z
N CYS A 1 -5.40 4.38 -18.58
CA CYS A 1 -3.95 4.14 -18.51
C CYS A 1 -3.33 3.99 -17.11
N ARG A 2 -3.04 5.02 -16.29
CA ARG A 2 -2.37 4.78 -14.97
C ARG A 2 -3.30 4.19 -13.89
N MET A 3 -4.54 4.69 -13.81
CA MET A 3 -5.50 4.23 -12.80
C MET A 3 -6.09 2.85 -13.09
N GLU A 4 -6.06 2.40 -14.34
CA GLU A 4 -6.48 1.05 -14.74
C GLU A 4 -5.46 0.00 -14.30
N LEU A 5 -4.17 0.26 -14.50
CA LEU A 5 -3.10 -0.59 -13.99
C LEU A 5 -3.15 -0.74 -12.47
N ALA A 6 -3.47 0.34 -11.74
CA ALA A 6 -3.62 0.29 -10.29
C ALA A 6 -4.75 -0.66 -9.85
N GLY A 7 -5.82 -0.80 -10.64
CA GLY A 7 -6.90 -1.75 -10.37
C GLY A 7 -6.44 -3.20 -10.48
N SER A 8 -5.81 -3.55 -11.60
CA SER A 8 -5.27 -4.90 -11.83
C SER A 8 -4.14 -5.26 -10.86
N ALA A 9 -3.25 -4.32 -10.56
CA ALA A 9 -2.19 -4.50 -9.58
C ALA A 9 -2.76 -4.74 -8.18
N ALA A 10 -3.78 -3.98 -7.77
CA ALA A 10 -4.43 -4.20 -6.47
C ALA A 10 -5.03 -5.60 -6.35
N ASP A 11 -5.66 -6.11 -7.42
CA ASP A 11 -6.25 -7.45 -7.41
C ASP A 11 -5.18 -8.56 -7.29
N ALA A 12 -4.01 -8.36 -7.88
CA ALA A 12 -2.88 -9.28 -7.76
C ALA A 12 -2.18 -9.17 -6.40
N LEU A 13 -2.06 -7.96 -5.85
CA LEU A 13 -1.35 -7.70 -4.59
C LEU A 13 -2.12 -8.14 -3.35
N LEU A 14 -3.46 -8.01 -3.34
CA LEU A 14 -4.27 -8.37 -2.17
C LEU A 14 -4.06 -9.83 -1.70
N PRO A 15 -4.15 -10.87 -2.57
CA PRO A 15 -3.90 -12.24 -2.13
C PRO A 15 -2.46 -12.44 -1.66
N LEU A 16 -1.47 -11.83 -2.33
CA LEU A 16 -0.07 -11.91 -1.92
C LEU A 16 0.14 -11.31 -0.52
N LEU A 17 -0.47 -10.17 -0.22
CA LEU A 17 -0.40 -9.54 1.10
C LEU A 17 -0.95 -10.41 2.23
N PHE A 18 -1.99 -11.19 1.94
CA PHE A 18 -2.60 -12.08 2.94
C PHE A 18 -1.82 -13.39 3.10
N CYS A 19 -1.30 -13.94 2.02
CA CYS A 19 -0.49 -15.16 2.07
C CYS A 19 0.91 -14.89 2.67
N GLU A 20 1.48 -13.72 2.38
CA GLU A 20 2.88 -13.39 2.65
C GLU A 20 3.01 -12.19 3.60
N GLN A 21 2.22 -12.19 4.68
CA GLN A 21 2.16 -11.04 5.59
C GLN A 21 3.52 -10.73 6.22
N GLU A 22 4.27 -11.76 6.62
CA GLU A 22 5.59 -11.59 7.25
C GLU A 22 6.61 -11.02 6.26
N LEU A 23 6.62 -11.51 5.01
CA LEU A 23 7.44 -10.97 3.94
C LEU A 23 7.09 -9.51 3.64
N TYR A 24 5.80 -9.17 3.58
CA TYR A 24 5.35 -7.80 3.41
C TYR A 24 5.88 -6.88 4.51
N GLN A 25 5.75 -7.27 5.78
CA GLN A 25 6.25 -6.46 6.91
C GLN A 25 7.76 -6.26 6.82
N ARG A 26 8.53 -7.30 6.48
CA ARG A 26 9.99 -7.19 6.29
C ARG A 26 10.35 -6.23 5.17
N LEU A 27 9.69 -6.34 4.00
CA LEU A 27 9.93 -5.44 2.87
C LEU A 27 9.59 -3.99 3.19
N VAL A 28 8.48 -3.74 3.90
CA VAL A 28 8.11 -2.39 4.37
C VAL A 28 9.18 -1.86 5.32
N HIS A 29 9.63 -2.66 6.28
CA HIS A 29 10.67 -2.27 7.22
C HIS A 29 11.98 -1.91 6.50
N GLU A 30 12.46 -2.76 5.60
CA GLU A 30 13.66 -2.52 4.80
C GLU A 30 13.57 -1.24 3.95
N LEU A 31 12.40 -0.96 3.38
CA LEU A 31 12.16 0.28 2.61
C LEU A 31 12.22 1.52 3.53
N LEU A 32 11.61 1.45 4.71
CA LEU A 32 11.61 2.56 5.67
C LEU A 32 12.99 2.81 6.27
N GLU A 33 13.83 1.78 6.42
CA GLU A 33 15.21 1.96 6.89
C GLU A 33 16.10 2.68 5.88
N LYS A 34 15.83 2.53 4.59
CA LYS A 34 16.58 3.20 3.51
C LYS A 34 16.22 4.68 3.35
N GLU A 35 15.10 5.13 3.92
CA GLU A 35 14.67 6.53 3.85
C GLU A 35 15.40 7.38 4.89
N GLN A 36 16.22 8.32 4.42
CA GLN A 36 17.03 9.19 5.28
C GLN A 36 16.22 10.37 5.83
N ASN A 37 15.19 10.82 5.11
CA ASN A 37 14.38 11.93 5.55
C ASN A 37 13.35 11.43 6.58
N PRO A 38 13.45 11.83 7.87
CA PRO A 38 12.57 11.31 8.92
C PRO A 38 11.09 11.66 8.67
N THR A 39 10.80 12.82 8.06
CA THR A 39 9.44 13.21 7.71
C THR A 39 8.87 12.32 6.60
N VAL A 40 9.66 12.03 5.57
CA VAL A 40 9.26 11.11 4.49
C VAL A 40 9.08 9.70 5.02
N LYS A 41 9.99 9.23 5.89
CA LYS A 41 9.90 7.93 6.56
C LYS A 41 8.61 7.77 7.36
N SER A 42 8.26 8.75 8.20
CA SER A 42 6.99 8.71 8.97
C SER A 42 5.76 8.70 8.05
N ARG A 43 5.79 9.47 6.96
CA ARG A 43 4.69 9.49 5.98
C ARG A 43 4.57 8.18 5.20
N LEU A 44 5.69 7.57 4.80
CA LEU A 44 5.72 6.25 4.16
C LEU A 44 5.16 5.18 5.10
N ALA A 45 5.57 5.19 6.38
CA ALA A 45 5.09 4.24 7.37
C ALA A 45 3.57 4.32 7.54
N LEU A 46 3.03 5.54 7.63
CA LEU A 46 1.60 5.77 7.70
C LEU A 46 0.87 5.32 6.43
N ALA A 47 1.43 5.59 5.24
CA ALA A 47 0.84 5.17 3.98
C ALA A 47 0.78 3.63 3.86
N PHE A 48 1.85 2.91 4.23
CA PHE A 48 1.86 1.44 4.26
C PHE A 48 0.90 0.85 5.29
N HIS A 49 0.78 1.48 6.47
CA HIS A 49 -0.21 1.08 7.47
C HIS A 49 -1.64 1.25 6.92
N ASN A 50 -1.95 2.42 6.35
CA ASN A 50 -3.27 2.71 5.80
C ASN A 50 -3.63 1.80 4.62
N LEU A 51 -2.64 1.37 3.83
CA LEU A 51 -2.84 0.43 2.73
C LEU A 51 -3.56 -0.85 3.18
N THR A 52 -3.19 -1.38 4.36
CA THR A 52 -3.70 -2.66 4.89
C THR A 52 -4.73 -2.52 6.00
N SER A 53 -4.80 -1.37 6.69
CA SER A 53 -5.64 -1.20 7.89
C SER A 53 -6.82 -0.23 7.71
N SER A 54 -6.92 0.45 6.57
CA SER A 54 -8.03 1.39 6.30
C SER A 54 -9.27 0.74 5.68
N ASN A 55 -10.40 1.46 5.74
CA ASN A 55 -11.70 1.10 5.14
C ASN A 55 -12.29 -0.24 5.62
N ASN A 56 -11.95 -0.66 6.85
CA ASN A 56 -12.40 -1.95 7.43
C ASN A 56 -12.08 -3.12 6.50
N LEU A 57 -10.82 -3.17 6.03
CA LEU A 57 -10.29 -4.28 5.25
C LEU A 57 -10.24 -5.53 6.14
N SER A 58 -10.92 -6.59 5.72
CA SER A 58 -10.88 -7.91 6.37
C SER A 58 -9.79 -8.78 5.75
N SER A 59 -9.59 -10.00 6.27
CA SER A 59 -8.71 -11.01 5.67
C SER A 59 -9.39 -11.85 4.56
N THR A 60 -10.57 -11.46 4.09
CA THR A 60 -11.34 -12.21 3.09
C THR A 60 -10.99 -11.77 1.66
N LEU A 61 -10.96 -12.71 0.71
CA LEU A 61 -10.76 -12.41 -0.72
C LEU A 61 -12.09 -12.31 -1.47
N ASP A 62 -13.07 -11.64 -0.89
CA ASP A 62 -14.35 -11.37 -1.56
C ASP A 62 -14.28 -10.09 -2.41
N ARG A 63 -15.30 -9.89 -3.26
CA ARG A 63 -15.39 -8.72 -4.13
C ARG A 63 -15.41 -7.38 -3.35
N PRO A 64 -16.18 -7.24 -2.26
CA PRO A 64 -16.12 -6.05 -1.41
C PRO A 64 -14.72 -5.72 -0.90
N ASN A 65 -13.96 -6.71 -0.42
CA ASN A 65 -12.64 -6.48 0.15
C ASN A 65 -11.60 -6.13 -0.92
N ARG A 66 -11.69 -6.73 -2.12
CA ARG A 66 -10.93 -6.29 -3.30
C ARG A 66 -11.19 -4.82 -3.64
N GLN A 67 -12.45 -4.39 -3.61
CA GLN A 67 -12.80 -3.00 -3.91
C GLN A 67 -12.29 -2.02 -2.85
N LYS A 68 -12.36 -2.39 -1.56
CA LYS A 68 -11.76 -1.62 -0.46
C LYS A 68 -10.25 -1.49 -0.65
N PHE A 69 -9.54 -2.60 -0.93
CA PHE A 69 -8.10 -2.57 -1.14
C PHE A 69 -7.70 -1.73 -2.36
N ARG A 70 -8.43 -1.81 -3.47
CA ARG A 70 -8.23 -0.91 -4.64
C ARG A 70 -8.32 0.56 -4.25
N LYS A 71 -9.27 0.93 -3.39
CA LYS A 71 -9.42 2.30 -2.88
C LYS A 71 -8.20 2.67 -2.02
N ASN A 72 -7.77 1.79 -1.11
CA ASN A 72 -6.58 2.00 -0.29
C ASN A 72 -5.33 2.21 -1.18
N LEU A 73 -5.11 1.36 -2.18
CA LEU A 73 -3.96 1.46 -3.08
C LEU A 73 -3.98 2.77 -3.88
N ARG A 74 -5.15 3.24 -4.31
CA ARG A 74 -5.25 4.53 -5.01
C ARG A 74 -4.85 5.70 -4.12
N VAL A 75 -5.27 5.69 -2.86
CA VAL A 75 -4.87 6.70 -1.87
C VAL A 75 -3.37 6.63 -1.61
N PHE A 76 -2.84 5.43 -1.37
CA PHE A 76 -1.41 5.18 -1.19
C PHE A 76 -0.58 5.76 -2.34
N LEU A 77 -0.95 5.45 -3.59
CA LEU A 77 -0.25 5.98 -4.77
C LEU A 77 -0.32 7.51 -4.86
N GLY A 78 -1.46 8.11 -4.49
CA GLY A 78 -1.62 9.56 -4.44
C GLY A 78 -0.72 10.21 -3.40
N GLU A 79 -0.70 9.67 -2.18
CA GLU A 79 0.16 10.17 -1.09
C GLU A 79 1.64 10.04 -1.44
N VAL A 80 2.08 8.82 -1.79
CA VAL A 80 3.48 8.51 -2.09
C VAL A 80 3.97 9.32 -3.28
N SER A 81 3.18 9.39 -4.36
CA SER A 81 3.57 10.21 -5.51
C SER A 81 3.63 11.71 -5.21
N GLY A 82 2.93 12.19 -4.18
CA GLY A 82 2.95 13.60 -3.79
C GLY A 82 4.20 14.01 -3.01
N PHE A 83 4.82 13.10 -2.26
CA PHE A 83 6.02 13.39 -1.48
C PHE A 83 7.30 12.72 -1.99
N MET A 84 7.18 11.74 -2.88
CA MET A 84 8.29 11.15 -3.63
C MET A 84 8.51 11.84 -4.98
N GLN A 85 7.91 13.01 -5.24
CA GLN A 85 8.32 13.83 -6.38
C GLN A 85 9.77 14.26 -6.14
N ILE A 86 10.68 13.50 -6.74
CA ILE A 86 12.08 13.86 -6.88
C ILE A 86 12.08 15.15 -7.70
N LYS A 87 12.53 16.26 -7.10
CA LYS A 87 12.94 17.44 -7.86
C LYS A 87 14.25 17.15 -8.58
#